data_AF-A0A8H4EXX2-F1
#
_entry.id   AF-A0A8H4EXX2-F1
#
_cell.length_a   1.000
_cell.length_b   1.000
_cell.length_c   1.000
_cell.angle_alpha   90.00
_cell.angle_beta   90.00
_cell.angle_gamma   90.00
#
_symmetry.space_group_name_H-M   'P 1'
#
loop_
_entity.id
_entity.type
_entity.pdbx_description
1 polymer ?
#
loop_
_entity_poly.entity_id
_entity_poly.type
_entity_poly.pdbx_seq_one_letter_code
_entity_poly.pdbx_strand_id
1 'polypeptide(L)'
;MFPSEGYFFLKSQKTGLVLDINGETEAGSRLVIRPKGDESEVENQLWTFEQGYLISKKTSLVVDIEGGDLRSDKRVLQFDRKKTMAHNQRWGIRDGFVYPVADPRLVLDTKEDSGSPVTVTYRRTEDNDLQQWYLEPFEGDY
;
A
#
# COMPACT_ATOMS: atom_id res chain seq x y z
N MET A 1 8.61 10.81 3.46
CA MET A 1 7.24 11.35 3.28
C MET A 1 6.72 10.91 1.92
N PHE A 2 5.39 10.83 1.74
CA PHE A 2 4.81 10.55 0.43
C PHE A 2 4.94 11.77 -0.50
N PRO A 3 5.07 11.56 -1.83
CA PRO A 3 4.95 12.63 -2.82
C PRO A 3 3.61 13.36 -2.66
N SER A 4 3.64 14.69 -2.80
CA SER A 4 2.42 15.52 -2.76
C SER A 4 1.67 15.56 -4.08
N GLU A 5 2.31 15.17 -5.18
CA GLU A 5 1.76 15.19 -6.54
C GLU A 5 2.26 13.98 -7.34
N GLY A 6 1.52 13.64 -8.39
CA GLY A 6 1.85 12.54 -9.30
C GLY A 6 1.47 11.15 -8.78
N TYR A 7 1.80 10.15 -9.59
CA TYR A 7 1.63 8.74 -9.27
C TYR A 7 2.99 8.11 -8.95
N PHE A 8 2.97 7.05 -8.15
CA PHE A 8 4.15 6.29 -7.78
C PHE A 8 3.82 4.81 -7.57
N PHE A 9 4.85 3.98 -7.60
CA PHE A 9 4.78 2.60 -7.13
C PHE A 9 5.22 2.52 -5.67
N LEU A 10 4.51 1.72 -4.88
CA LEU A 10 4.98 1.24 -3.58
C LEU A 10 5.74 -0.06 -3.80
N LYS A 11 7.07 0.01 -3.77
CA LYS A 11 7.96 -1.10 -4.10
C LYS A 11 8.58 -1.69 -2.85
N SER A 12 8.45 -3.00 -2.64
CA SER A 12 9.18 -3.70 -1.58
C SER A 12 10.69 -3.55 -1.81
N GLN A 13 11.41 -3.10 -0.78
CA GLN A 13 12.86 -2.95 -0.86
C GLN A 13 13.57 -4.31 -0.99
N LYS A 14 13.00 -5.35 -0.39
CA LYS A 14 13.57 -6.71 -0.43
C LYS A 14 13.45 -7.37 -1.80
N THR A 15 12.27 -7.32 -2.39
CA THR A 15 11.93 -8.15 -3.56
C THR A 15 11.86 -7.36 -4.87
N GLY A 16 11.72 -6.03 -4.79
CA GLY A 16 11.45 -5.18 -5.95
C GLY A 16 10.03 -5.31 -6.51
N LEU A 17 9.16 -6.13 -5.90
CA LEU A 17 7.75 -6.25 -6.27
C LEU A 17 6.95 -5.03 -5.77
N VAL A 18 5.88 -4.68 -6.47
CA VAL A 18 5.07 -3.48 -6.23
C VAL A 18 3.68 -3.83 -5.71
N LEU A 19 3.10 -2.94 -4.90
CA LEU A 19 1.74 -3.03 -4.41
C LEU A 19 0.73 -2.96 -5.57
N ASP A 20 -0.15 -3.95 -5.65
CA ASP A 20 -1.06 -4.19 -6.78
C ASP A 20 -2.46 -4.53 -6.26
N ILE A 21 -3.49 -4.03 -6.97
CA ILE A 21 -4.91 -4.36 -6.70
C ILE A 21 -5.32 -5.77 -7.18
N ASN A 22 -4.38 -6.57 -7.68
CA ASN A 22 -4.57 -7.89 -8.28
C ASN A 22 -5.53 -7.89 -9.48
N GLY A 23 -5.67 -6.76 -10.18
CA GLY A 23 -6.69 -6.54 -11.22
C GLY A 23 -8.14 -6.59 -10.71
N GLU A 24 -8.36 -6.66 -9.39
CA GLU A 24 -9.69 -6.64 -8.79
C GLU A 24 -10.12 -5.18 -8.58
N THR A 25 -11.32 -4.81 -9.01
CA THR A 25 -11.81 -3.41 -8.95
C THR A 25 -12.78 -3.13 -7.82
N GLU A 26 -13.19 -4.16 -7.09
CA GLU A 26 -14.24 -4.08 -6.08
C GLU A 26 -13.69 -3.59 -4.72
N ALA A 27 -14.51 -2.85 -3.99
CA ALA A 27 -14.21 -2.54 -2.60
C ALA A 27 -14.19 -3.83 -1.76
N GLY A 28 -13.16 -3.98 -0.93
CA GLY A 28 -12.92 -5.18 -0.12
C GLY A 28 -11.91 -6.14 -0.75
N SER A 29 -11.52 -5.93 -2.00
CA SER A 29 -10.49 -6.73 -2.66
C SER A 29 -9.12 -6.53 -2.03
N ARG A 30 -8.44 -7.66 -1.79
CA ARG A 30 -7.12 -7.68 -1.13
C ARG A 30 -6.05 -7.06 -2.02
N LEU A 31 -5.09 -6.38 -1.40
CA LEU A 31 -3.88 -5.95 -2.09
C LEU A 31 -2.81 -7.03 -2.01
N VAL A 32 -2.04 -7.14 -3.08
CA VAL A 32 -0.94 -8.10 -3.21
C VAL A 32 0.33 -7.40 -3.65
N ILE A 33 1.44 -8.13 -3.67
CA ILE A 33 2.67 -7.69 -4.34
C ILE A 33 2.84 -8.43 -5.67
N ARG A 34 3.26 -7.73 -6.73
CA ARG A 34 3.50 -8.31 -8.06
C ARG A 34 4.71 -7.68 -8.76
N PRO A 35 5.29 -8.32 -9.77
CA PRO A 35 6.23 -7.65 -10.67
C PRO A 35 5.59 -6.40 -11.26
N LYS A 36 6.40 -5.38 -11.52
CA LYS A 36 5.93 -4.18 -12.21
C LYS A 36 5.34 -4.57 -13.57
N GLY A 37 4.08 -4.21 -13.79
CA GLY A 37 3.30 -4.54 -14.98
C GLY A 37 3.72 -3.72 -16.18
N ASP A 38 3.32 -4.19 -17.36
CA ASP A 38 3.43 -3.43 -18.60
C ASP A 38 2.36 -2.32 -18.70
N GLU A 39 2.28 -1.63 -19.84
CA GLU A 39 1.32 -0.54 -20.05
C GLU A 39 -0.15 -0.94 -19.81
N SER A 40 -0.50 -2.22 -19.98
CA SER A 40 -1.88 -2.69 -19.79
C SER A 40 -2.24 -2.95 -18.32
N GLU A 41 -1.23 -3.23 -17.48
CA GLU A 41 -1.40 -3.57 -16.07
C GLU A 41 -0.93 -2.48 -15.11
N VAL A 42 -0.12 -1.52 -15.58
CA VAL A 42 0.57 -0.53 -14.74
C VAL A 42 -0.39 0.28 -13.86
N GLU A 43 -1.61 0.60 -14.33
CA GLU A 43 -2.59 1.33 -13.53
C GLU A 43 -3.03 0.59 -12.26
N ASN A 44 -2.97 -0.75 -12.25
CA ASN A 44 -3.29 -1.56 -11.07
C ASN A 44 -2.27 -1.36 -9.93
N GLN A 45 -1.12 -0.76 -10.24
CA GLN A 45 0.04 -0.65 -9.36
C GLN A 45 0.41 0.82 -9.06
N LEU A 46 -0.34 1.76 -9.61
CA LEU A 46 -0.11 3.19 -9.43
C LEU A 46 -0.96 3.75 -8.30
N TRP A 47 -0.28 4.44 -7.41
CA TRP A 47 -0.87 5.06 -6.22
C TRP A 47 -0.55 6.55 -6.24
N THR A 48 -1.51 7.35 -5.77
CA THR A 48 -1.27 8.75 -5.41
C THR A 48 -1.58 8.97 -3.94
N PHE A 49 -1.10 10.06 -3.36
CA PHE A 49 -1.29 10.35 -1.94
C PHE A 49 -1.96 11.70 -1.75
N GLU A 50 -3.14 11.69 -1.12
CA GLU A 50 -3.89 12.91 -0.85
C GLU A 50 -4.40 12.90 0.59
N GLN A 51 -4.05 13.94 1.35
CA GLN A 51 -4.55 14.16 2.72
C GLN A 51 -4.35 12.94 3.66
N GLY A 52 -3.38 12.06 3.45
CA GLY A 52 -3.22 10.85 4.27
C GLY A 52 -3.80 9.57 3.67
N TYR A 53 -4.52 9.64 2.55
CA TYR A 53 -4.99 8.46 1.83
C TYR A 53 -4.00 8.07 0.74
N LEU A 54 -3.73 6.78 0.63
CA LEU A 54 -3.14 6.18 -0.56
C LEU A 54 -4.27 5.75 -1.48
N ILE A 55 -4.35 6.37 -2.66
CA ILE A 55 -5.47 6.26 -3.60
C ILE A 55 -4.99 5.51 -4.84
N SER A 56 -5.69 4.44 -5.19
CA SER A 56 -5.44 3.69 -6.43
C SER A 56 -5.79 4.55 -7.64
N LYS A 57 -4.88 4.61 -8.62
CA LYS A 57 -5.15 5.26 -9.91
C LYS A 57 -6.32 4.59 -10.63
N LYS A 58 -6.36 3.26 -10.64
CA LYS A 58 -7.33 2.48 -11.42
C LYS A 58 -8.76 2.63 -10.91
N THR A 59 -8.94 2.61 -9.59
CA THR A 59 -10.26 2.44 -8.96
C THR A 59 -10.71 3.64 -8.14
N SER A 60 -9.81 4.59 -7.85
CA SER A 60 -10.03 5.67 -6.87
C SER A 60 -10.34 5.20 -5.44
N LEU A 61 -10.26 3.89 -5.18
CA LEU A 61 -10.37 3.32 -3.83
C LEU A 61 -9.06 3.54 -3.06
N VAL A 62 -9.15 3.43 -1.73
CA VAL A 62 -8.01 3.72 -0.84
C VAL A 62 -7.49 2.47 -0.16
N VAL A 63 -6.19 2.46 0.16
CA VAL A 63 -5.57 1.42 0.99
C VAL A 63 -6.21 1.42 2.38
N ASP A 64 -6.72 0.27 2.81
CA ASP A 64 -7.50 0.08 4.04
C ASP A 64 -7.06 -1.18 4.78
N ILE A 65 -6.96 -1.10 6.10
CA ILE A 65 -6.75 -2.27 6.97
C ILE A 65 -8.11 -2.93 7.24
N GLU A 66 -8.24 -4.19 6.83
CA GLU A 66 -9.48 -4.97 6.83
C GLU A 66 -10.22 -4.91 8.18
N GLY A 67 -11.52 -4.60 8.15
CA GLY A 67 -12.37 -4.62 9.34
C GLY A 67 -12.17 -3.44 10.29
N GLY A 68 -11.29 -2.49 9.97
CA GLY A 68 -11.15 -1.23 10.71
C GLY A 68 -10.36 -1.31 12.02
N ASP A 69 -9.98 -2.50 12.45
CA ASP A 69 -9.26 -2.71 13.69
C ASP A 69 -7.74 -2.72 13.45
N LEU A 70 -7.03 -1.85 14.16
CA LEU A 70 -5.58 -1.70 14.08
C LEU A 70 -4.90 -2.79 14.91
N ARG A 71 -4.81 -3.98 14.34
CA ARG A 71 -4.10 -5.14 14.91
C ARG A 71 -3.09 -5.71 13.92
N SER A 72 -2.05 -6.34 14.46
CA SER A 72 -1.11 -7.14 13.67
C SER A 72 -1.84 -8.27 12.93
N ASP A 73 -1.25 -8.68 11.81
CA ASP A 73 -1.67 -9.79 10.94
C ASP A 73 -3.00 -9.55 10.21
N LYS A 74 -3.48 -8.30 10.23
CA LYS A 74 -4.65 -7.88 9.46
C LYS A 74 -4.25 -7.68 8.00
N ARG A 75 -5.14 -8.12 7.10
CA ARG A 75 -4.98 -7.94 5.66
C ARG A 75 -5.14 -6.48 5.29
N VAL A 76 -4.48 -6.11 4.21
CA VAL A 76 -4.65 -4.82 3.55
C VAL A 76 -5.45 -5.03 2.27
N LEU A 77 -6.41 -4.16 2.05
CA LEU A 77 -7.35 -4.20 0.92
C LEU A 77 -7.53 -2.80 0.35
N GLN A 78 -8.22 -2.69 -0.79
CA GLN A 78 -8.76 -1.42 -1.24
C GLN A 78 -10.21 -1.27 -0.79
N PHE A 79 -10.60 -0.06 -0.39
CA PHE A 79 -11.96 0.20 0.07
C PHE A 79 -12.43 1.62 -0.25
N ASP A 80 -13.73 1.87 -0.09
CA ASP A 80 -14.29 3.20 -0.17
C ASP A 80 -13.64 4.15 0.85
N ARG A 81 -13.32 5.36 0.40
CA ARG A 81 -12.75 6.41 1.25
C ARG A 81 -13.74 6.81 2.36
N LYS A 82 -13.39 6.50 3.61
CA LYS A 82 -14.17 6.89 4.80
C LYS A 82 -13.96 8.37 5.09
N LYS A 83 -15.03 9.13 5.28
CA LYS A 83 -14.95 10.56 5.67
C LYS A 83 -14.70 10.76 7.16
N THR A 84 -15.18 9.85 7.98
CA THR A 84 -15.06 9.86 9.45
C THR A 84 -14.50 8.52 9.92
N MET A 85 -13.90 8.48 11.13
CA MET A 85 -13.33 7.25 11.71
C MET A 85 -12.38 6.51 10.75
N ALA A 86 -11.66 7.25 9.92
CA ALA A 86 -10.82 6.72 8.84
C ALA A 86 -9.43 6.27 9.31
N HIS A 87 -9.25 5.95 10.59
CA HIS A 87 -7.94 5.66 11.19
C HIS A 87 -7.21 4.50 10.49
N ASN A 88 -7.96 3.54 9.96
CA ASN A 88 -7.46 2.38 9.21
C ASN A 88 -7.17 2.66 7.72
N GLN A 89 -7.32 3.90 7.28
CA GLN A 89 -7.08 4.37 5.90
C GLN A 89 -6.12 5.57 5.84
N ARG A 90 -5.59 6.02 6.98
CA ARG A 90 -4.65 7.14 7.04
C ARG A 90 -3.24 6.61 7.18
N TRP A 91 -2.39 6.89 6.21
CA TRP A 91 -1.05 6.33 6.09
C TRP A 91 0.02 7.41 6.21
N GLY A 92 1.14 7.04 6.83
CA GLY A 92 2.39 7.78 6.84
C GLY A 92 3.52 6.89 6.35
N ILE A 93 4.65 7.51 6.01
CA ILE A 93 5.88 6.78 5.70
C ILE A 93 7.09 7.45 6.34
N ARG A 94 7.91 6.66 7.02
CA ARG A 94 9.15 7.09 7.69
C ARG A 94 10.15 5.95 7.69
N ASP A 95 11.40 6.23 7.30
CA ASP A 95 12.50 5.25 7.26
C ASP A 95 12.14 3.98 6.47
N GLY A 96 11.42 4.11 5.36
CA GLY A 96 10.94 2.98 4.54
C GLY A 96 9.69 2.27 5.07
N PHE A 97 9.27 2.52 6.30
CA PHE A 97 8.08 1.90 6.87
C PHE A 97 6.82 2.69 6.52
N VAL A 98 5.85 2.04 5.90
CA VAL A 98 4.51 2.59 5.68
C VAL A 98 3.63 2.15 6.85
N TYR A 99 3.01 3.10 7.56
CA TYR A 99 2.29 2.83 8.82
C TYR A 99 0.94 3.55 8.88
N PRO A 100 -0.07 3.00 9.58
CA PRO A 100 -1.27 3.75 9.88
C PRO A 100 -0.93 4.88 10.86
N VAL A 101 -1.32 6.11 10.55
CA VAL A 101 -0.98 7.30 11.36
C VAL A 101 -1.47 7.17 12.81
N ALA A 102 -2.59 6.48 13.01
CA ALA A 102 -3.16 6.24 14.34
C ALA A 102 -2.38 5.24 15.19
N ASP A 103 -1.57 4.35 14.61
CA ASP A 103 -0.69 3.44 15.34
C ASP A 103 0.63 3.16 14.57
N PRO A 104 1.65 4.01 14.74
CA PRO A 104 2.93 3.87 14.03
C PRO A 104 3.77 2.64 14.42
N ARG A 105 3.29 1.79 15.35
CA ARG A 105 3.94 0.52 15.68
C ARG A 105 3.62 -0.56 14.65
N LEU A 106 2.50 -0.43 13.96
CA LEU A 106 2.11 -1.30 12.85
C LEU A 106 2.69 -0.76 11.54
N VAL A 107 3.10 -1.65 10.65
CA VAL A 107 3.69 -1.32 9.35
C VAL A 107 3.21 -2.28 8.28
N LEU A 108 3.17 -1.84 7.02
CA LEU A 108 2.93 -2.72 5.88
C LEU A 108 4.03 -3.77 5.80
N ASP A 109 3.62 -5.02 5.66
CA ASP A 109 4.48 -6.19 5.59
C ASP A 109 4.03 -7.08 4.43
N THR A 110 4.98 -7.81 3.86
CA THR A 110 4.73 -8.68 2.73
C THR A 110 5.55 -9.96 2.83
N LYS A 111 5.45 -10.80 1.81
CA LYS A 111 6.28 -12.00 1.64
C LYS A 111 7.16 -11.85 0.41
N GLU A 112 7.95 -12.86 0.11
CA GLU A 112 8.85 -12.82 -1.03
C GLU A 112 8.14 -13.08 -2.37
N ASP A 113 7.11 -13.91 -2.35
CA ASP A 113 6.47 -14.42 -3.57
C ASP A 113 5.45 -13.45 -4.17
N SER A 114 5.49 -13.31 -5.50
CA SER A 114 4.45 -12.63 -6.28
C SER A 114 3.06 -13.21 -6.00
N GLY A 115 2.06 -12.33 -5.88
CA GLY A 115 0.69 -12.66 -5.52
C GLY A 115 0.46 -12.81 -4.01
N SER A 116 1.51 -12.68 -3.19
CA SER A 116 1.35 -12.70 -1.73
C SER A 116 0.53 -11.51 -1.24
N PRO A 117 -0.37 -11.73 -0.27
CA PRO A 117 -1.15 -10.65 0.31
C PRO A 117 -0.26 -9.72 1.13
N VAL A 118 -0.61 -8.43 1.13
CA VAL A 118 -0.03 -7.44 2.04
C VAL A 118 -0.81 -7.44 3.35
N THR A 119 -0.09 -7.40 4.47
CA THR A 119 -0.66 -7.32 5.82
C THR A 119 -0.08 -6.13 6.56
N VAL A 120 -0.65 -5.79 7.72
CA VAL A 120 0.01 -4.95 8.71
C VAL A 120 0.54 -5.81 9.84
N THR A 121 1.79 -5.61 10.24
CA THR A 121 2.40 -6.32 11.38
C THR A 121 3.17 -5.34 12.26
N TYR A 122 3.58 -5.74 13.46
CA TYR A 122 4.44 -4.90 14.27
C TYR A 122 5.79 -4.68 13.59
N ARG A 123 6.27 -3.43 13.59
CA ARG A 123 7.60 -3.07 13.09
C ARG A 123 8.67 -3.90 13.80
N ARG A 124 9.48 -4.60 13.02
CA ARG A 124 10.62 -5.39 13.51
C ARG A 124 11.90 -4.55 13.48
N THR A 125 12.81 -4.80 14.43
CA THR A 125 14.14 -4.16 14.47
C THR A 125 15.19 -4.94 13.68
N GLU A 126 14.95 -6.22 13.45
CA GLU A 126 15.79 -7.16 12.70
C GLU A 126 14.93 -7.85 11.64
N ASP A 127 15.54 -8.35 10.56
CA ASP A 127 14.85 -9.06 9.46
C ASP A 127 13.57 -8.34 8.98
N ASN A 128 13.68 -7.01 8.84
CA ASN A 128 12.56 -6.13 8.53
C ASN A 128 12.52 -5.68 7.07
N ASP A 129 13.36 -6.25 6.20
CA ASP A 129 13.44 -5.85 4.79
C ASP A 129 12.08 -5.96 4.06
N LEU A 130 11.25 -6.93 4.44
CA LEU A 130 9.89 -7.13 3.90
C LEU A 130 8.87 -6.09 4.41
N GLN A 131 9.22 -5.32 5.43
CA GLN A 131 8.43 -4.19 5.94
C GLN A 131 8.89 -2.84 5.39
N GLN A 132 9.93 -2.84 4.55
CA GLN A 132 10.51 -1.63 3.99
C GLN A 132 10.08 -1.44 2.54
N TRP A 133 9.67 -0.21 2.25
CA TRP A 133 9.11 0.20 0.97
C TRP A 133 9.88 1.39 0.41
N TYR A 134 10.00 1.42 -0.90
CA TYR A 134 10.49 2.55 -1.68
C TYR A 134 9.34 3.13 -2.50
N LEU A 135 9.28 4.46 -2.59
CA LEU A 135 8.32 5.16 -3.42
C LEU A 135 9.01 5.48 -4.74
N GLU A 136 8.71 4.71 -5.78
CA GLU A 136 9.27 4.90 -7.12
C GLU A 136 8.33 5.83 -7.90
N PRO A 137 8.72 7.08 -8.21
CA PRO A 137 7.90 7.96 -9.02
C PRO A 137 7.58 7.34 -10.38
N PHE A 138 6.37 7.56 -10.87
CA PHE A 138 5.99 7.19 -12.22
C PHE A 138 6.26 8.36 -13.18
N GLU A 139 7.08 8.14 -14.20
CA GLU A 139 7.53 9.17 -15.15
C GLU A 139 6.80 9.12 -16.52
N GLY A 140 5.74 8.31 -16.66
CA GLY A 140 5.00 8.25 -17.93
C GLY A 140 3.97 9.38 -18.05
N ASP A 141 3.64 9.71 -19.30
CA ASP A 141 2.58 10.64 -19.64
C ASP A 141 1.20 9.96 -19.49
N TYR A 142 0.27 10.60 -18.77
CA TYR A 142 -1.16 10.25 -18.80
C TYR A 142 -2.03 11.49 -18.76
#